data_AF-A0A7S0RX56-F1
#
_entry.id   AF-A0A7S0RX56-F1
#
_cell.length_a   1.000
_cell.length_b   1.000
_cell.length_c   1.000
_cell.angle_alpha   90.00
_cell.angle_beta   90.00
_cell.angle_gamma   90.00
#
_symmetry.space_group_name_H-M   'P 1'
#
loop_
_entity.id
_entity.type
_entity.pdbx_description
1 polymer ?
#
loop_
_entity_poly.entity_id
_entity_poly.type
_entity_poly.pdbx_seq_one_letter_code
_entity_poly.pdbx_strand_id
1 'polypeptide(L)'
;MVNSLGALPPMELSVISKAALEWLAKKEVTVKRVYVGTFMTSLDMNGFSLTLMRVDAATMARLDATHQAPAWPLVPGVYDPAKAAVPVPAGTDADALVSSAGPASRGGVAAAAAIAAACNALIGMEAQLTQWDTLVGDGDCGLTLTRGAKAILADIDPRYPLDDPAATAVQLGLSVRRSMGGTSGALYDIFFNAAAASLKSTPAGAGGAEAGAWATALSAGTAAIQHYGGASAGHRTMLDALLPAAAAFQQALSEGSAVDAIAKAAAAAQAGAESTKHMGTAAGRSSYVPEAALKDTPDPGAMAAACWLQAVAASLK
;
A
#
# COMPACT_ATOMS: atom_id res chain seq x y z
N MET A 1 27.23 -27.74 13.90
CA MET A 1 25.90 -27.64 14.54
C MET A 1 25.82 -26.29 15.21
N VAL A 2 24.72 -25.57 14.97
CA VAL A 2 24.37 -24.29 15.58
C VAL A 2 23.16 -24.58 16.47
N ASN A 3 23.39 -24.56 17.78
CA ASN A 3 22.41 -24.99 18.77
C ASN A 3 21.88 -23.78 19.55
N SER A 4 20.56 -23.63 19.63
CA SER A 4 19.92 -22.69 20.57
C SER A 4 19.97 -23.26 21.99
N LEU A 5 20.27 -22.39 22.95
CA LEU A 5 20.25 -22.73 24.38
C LEU A 5 18.87 -22.51 25.02
N GLY A 6 17.87 -22.07 24.26
CA GLY A 6 16.52 -21.84 24.81
C GLY A 6 15.75 -20.78 24.01
N ALA A 7 15.75 -19.56 24.54
CA ALA A 7 14.87 -18.47 24.08
C ALA A 7 15.34 -17.73 22.82
N LEU A 8 16.44 -18.15 22.19
CA LEU A 8 16.96 -17.48 21.00
C LEU A 8 16.00 -17.66 19.81
N PRO A 9 15.51 -16.56 19.18
CA PRO A 9 14.62 -16.65 18.04
C PRO A 9 15.24 -17.40 16.85
N PRO A 10 14.46 -18.17 16.07
CA PRO A 10 14.96 -18.88 14.89
C PRO A 10 15.66 -17.98 13.86
N MET A 11 15.21 -16.72 13.73
CA MET A 11 15.83 -15.73 12.84
C MET A 11 17.26 -15.38 13.28
N GLU A 12 17.49 -15.15 14.57
CA GLU A 12 18.82 -14.88 15.11
C GLU A 12 19.73 -16.10 14.97
N LEU A 13 19.20 -17.30 15.23
CA LEU A 13 19.91 -18.56 15.02
C LEU A 13 20.32 -18.75 13.55
N SER A 14 19.50 -18.27 12.60
CA SER A 14 19.82 -18.27 11.17
C SER A 14 20.92 -17.28 10.81
N VAL A 15 20.92 -16.08 11.42
CA VAL A 15 21.99 -15.08 11.27
C VAL A 15 23.32 -15.63 11.81
N ILE A 16 23.31 -16.24 13.00
CA ILE A 16 24.48 -16.89 13.60
C ILE A 16 24.98 -18.02 12.70
N SER A 17 24.07 -18.81 12.13
CA SER A 17 24.43 -19.88 11.20
C SER A 17 25.15 -19.35 9.97
N LYS A 18 24.63 -18.28 9.37
CA LYS A 18 25.28 -17.59 8.25
C LYS A 18 26.68 -17.11 8.65
N ALA A 19 26.80 -16.39 9.77
CA ALA A 19 28.09 -15.86 10.24
C ALA A 19 29.11 -16.97 10.52
N ALA A 20 28.70 -18.09 11.13
CA ALA A 20 29.55 -19.23 11.39
C ALA A 20 30.04 -19.90 10.09
N LEU A 21 29.16 -20.05 9.09
CA LEU A 21 29.52 -20.63 7.80
C LEU A 21 30.48 -19.74 7.00
N GLU A 22 30.24 -18.43 6.98
CA GLU A 22 31.15 -17.46 6.35
C GLU A 22 32.52 -17.45 7.03
N TRP A 23 32.56 -17.54 8.36
CA TRP A 23 33.81 -17.62 9.11
C TRP A 23 34.58 -18.91 8.78
N LEU A 24 33.89 -20.06 8.73
CA LEU A 24 34.50 -21.35 8.37
C LEU A 24 35.02 -21.35 6.93
N ALA A 25 34.28 -20.76 5.99
CA ALA A 25 34.72 -20.61 4.60
C ALA A 25 36.01 -19.79 4.50
N LYS A 26 36.12 -18.68 5.25
CA LYS A 26 37.36 -17.88 5.33
C LYS A 26 38.54 -18.63 5.95
N LYS A 27 38.27 -19.68 6.72
CA LYS A 27 39.29 -20.59 7.28
C LYS A 27 39.55 -21.80 6.39
N GLU A 28 39.04 -21.80 5.16
CA GLU A 28 39.18 -22.88 4.18
C GLU A 28 38.62 -24.23 4.68
N VAL A 29 37.68 -24.18 5.63
CA VAL A 29 37.01 -25.38 6.15
C VAL A 29 35.84 -25.73 5.23
N THR A 30 35.91 -26.91 4.60
CA THR A 30 34.80 -27.44 3.79
C THR A 30 33.71 -27.99 4.70
N VAL A 31 32.60 -27.27 4.81
CA VAL A 31 31.43 -27.71 5.59
C VAL A 31 30.59 -28.68 4.77
N LYS A 32 30.47 -29.93 5.24
CA LYS A 32 29.65 -30.97 4.58
C LYS A 32 28.22 -31.01 5.07
N ARG A 33 27.96 -30.62 6.32
CA ARG A 33 26.63 -30.66 6.95
C ARG A 33 26.46 -29.52 7.92
N VAL A 34 25.25 -28.96 7.95
CA VAL A 34 24.84 -27.93 8.90
C VAL A 34 23.57 -28.42 9.59
N TYR A 35 23.58 -28.34 10.92
CA TYR A 35 22.41 -28.56 11.76
C TYR A 35 22.15 -27.26 12.49
N VAL A 36 20.93 -26.75 12.38
CA VAL A 36 20.48 -25.51 13.01
C VAL A 36 19.19 -25.82 13.75
N GLY A 37 19.14 -25.55 15.05
CA GLY A 37 17.96 -25.83 15.84
C GLY A 37 18.22 -25.86 17.33
N THR A 38 17.26 -26.40 18.07
CA THR A 38 17.30 -26.53 19.52
C THR A 38 17.54 -27.99 19.87
N PHE A 39 18.78 -28.34 20.17
CA PHE A 39 19.20 -29.72 20.43
C PHE A 39 19.49 -29.94 21.92
N MET A 40 20.14 -28.96 22.56
CA MET A 40 20.49 -29.02 23.98
C MET A 40 20.33 -27.64 24.60
N THR A 41 19.32 -27.48 25.46
CA THR A 41 18.97 -26.19 26.07
C THR A 41 19.55 -26.03 27.47
N SER A 42 19.59 -24.78 27.93
CA SER A 42 19.70 -24.38 29.33
C SER A 42 18.44 -23.60 29.68
N LEU A 43 17.32 -24.31 29.80
CA LEU A 43 15.97 -23.73 29.96
C LEU A 43 15.67 -22.70 28.86
N ASP A 44 15.40 -21.45 29.24
CA ASP A 44 15.10 -20.30 28.39
C ASP A 44 16.32 -19.39 28.20
N MET A 45 17.54 -19.89 28.40
CA MET A 45 18.75 -19.11 28.21
C MET A 45 18.79 -18.50 26.80
N ASN A 46 18.93 -17.18 26.75
CA ASN A 46 19.13 -16.45 25.51
C ASN A 46 20.60 -16.57 25.07
N GLY A 47 20.92 -17.67 24.40
CA GLY A 47 22.26 -17.89 23.86
C GLY A 47 22.31 -19.05 22.87
N PHE A 48 23.51 -19.30 22.36
CA PHE A 48 23.76 -20.35 21.40
C PHE A 48 25.07 -21.07 21.70
N SER A 49 25.25 -22.22 21.07
CA SER A 49 26.53 -22.93 21.04
C SER A 49 26.85 -23.39 19.62
N LEU A 50 28.14 -23.40 19.29
CA LEU A 50 28.67 -23.88 18.02
C LEU A 50 29.47 -25.16 18.28
N THR A 51 29.06 -26.25 17.65
CA THR A 51 29.80 -27.52 17.68
C THR A 51 30.34 -27.82 16.30
N LEU A 52 31.67 -28.00 16.22
CA LEU A 52 32.37 -28.42 15.00
C LEU A 52 32.82 -29.87 15.19
N MET A 53 32.58 -30.71 14.18
CA MET A 53 32.99 -32.11 14.18
C MET A 53 33.64 -32.44 12.85
N ARG A 54 34.85 -33.03 12.90
CA ARG A 54 35.47 -33.60 11.71
C ARG A 54 34.68 -34.84 11.30
N VAL A 55 34.33 -34.93 10.03
CA VAL A 55 33.55 -36.04 9.49
C VAL A 55 34.30 -36.75 8.37
N ASP A 56 34.09 -38.06 8.30
CA ASP A 56 34.44 -38.92 7.17
C ASP A 56 33.18 -39.59 6.60
N ALA A 57 33.32 -40.40 5.56
CA ALA A 57 32.19 -41.06 4.92
C ALA A 57 31.41 -41.99 5.88
N ALA A 58 32.11 -42.70 6.77
CA ALA A 58 31.49 -43.59 7.74
C ALA A 58 30.68 -42.82 8.80
N THR A 59 31.22 -41.71 9.29
CA THR A 59 30.55 -40.83 10.25
C THR A 59 29.33 -40.16 9.63
N MET A 60 29.43 -39.67 8.39
CA MET A 60 28.30 -39.11 7.65
C MET A 60 27.18 -40.13 7.47
N ALA A 61 27.50 -41.37 7.08
CA ALA A 61 26.52 -42.43 6.94
C ALA A 61 25.80 -42.76 8.26
N ARG A 62 26.50 -42.66 9.40
CA ARG A 62 25.88 -42.84 10.73
C ARG A 62 24.97 -41.68 11.12
N LEU A 63 25.34 -40.44 10.79
CA LEU A 63 24.50 -39.27 11.05
C LEU A 63 23.22 -39.27 10.20
N ASP A 64 23.27 -39.92 9.03
CA ASP A 64 22.17 -40.05 8.07
C ASP A 64 21.35 -41.34 8.26
N ALA A 65 21.76 -42.23 9.17
CA ALA A 65 21.06 -43.48 9.43
C ALA A 65 19.64 -43.21 9.94
N THR A 66 18.67 -44.01 9.49
CA THR A 66 17.29 -43.90 9.96
C THR A 66 17.21 -44.12 11.47
N HIS A 67 16.46 -43.27 12.15
CA HIS A 67 16.29 -43.32 13.60
C HIS A 67 14.87 -42.89 13.98
N GLN A 68 14.49 -43.18 15.22
CA GLN A 68 13.24 -42.72 15.82
C GLN A 68 13.45 -41.67 16.92
N ALA A 69 14.68 -41.19 17.09
CA ALA A 69 14.98 -40.13 18.05
C ALA A 69 14.18 -38.85 17.72
N PRO A 70 13.35 -38.33 18.63
CA PRO A 70 12.32 -37.33 18.33
C PRO A 70 12.88 -35.94 17.98
N ALA A 71 14.09 -35.61 18.47
CA ALA A 71 14.69 -34.29 18.30
C ALA A 71 15.96 -34.31 17.41
N TRP A 72 16.32 -35.46 16.84
CA TRP A 72 17.45 -35.52 15.91
C TRP A 72 16.97 -35.20 14.49
N PRO A 73 17.59 -34.24 13.79
CA PRO A 73 17.10 -33.82 12.49
C PRO A 73 17.66 -34.73 11.38
N LEU A 74 16.77 -35.36 10.63
CA LEU A 74 17.16 -36.12 9.44
C LEU A 74 17.28 -35.18 8.24
N VAL A 75 18.48 -34.63 8.04
CA VAL A 75 18.79 -33.69 6.94
C VAL A 75 19.80 -34.33 5.98
N PRO A 76 19.39 -35.34 5.18
CA PRO A 76 20.31 -36.03 4.28
C PRO A 76 20.82 -35.07 3.20
N GLY A 77 22.07 -35.23 2.80
CA GLY A 77 22.71 -34.43 1.74
C GLY A 77 23.91 -33.62 2.20
N VAL A 78 24.57 -32.98 1.22
CA VAL A 78 25.75 -32.14 1.44
C VAL A 78 25.32 -30.69 1.43
N TYR A 79 25.80 -29.91 2.40
CA TYR A 79 25.62 -28.47 2.40
C TYR A 79 26.25 -27.86 1.14
N ASP A 80 25.43 -27.12 0.40
CA ASP A 80 25.83 -26.43 -0.82
C ASP A 80 25.53 -24.93 -0.66
N PRO A 81 26.57 -24.07 -0.50
CA PRO A 81 26.38 -22.64 -0.35
C PRO A 81 25.74 -21.98 -1.58
N ALA A 82 25.87 -22.57 -2.78
CA ALA A 82 25.29 -22.02 -4.01
C ALA A 82 23.76 -22.15 -4.05
N LYS A 83 23.19 -23.16 -3.37
CA LYS A 83 21.74 -23.33 -3.24
C LYS A 83 21.08 -22.36 -2.26
N ALA A 84 21.87 -21.65 -1.45
CA ALA A 84 21.34 -20.67 -0.50
C ALA A 84 21.06 -19.29 -1.16
N ALA A 85 21.58 -19.04 -2.36
CA ALA A 85 21.30 -17.82 -3.11
C ALA A 85 19.99 -17.96 -3.89
N VAL A 86 18.92 -17.32 -3.41
CA VAL A 86 17.69 -17.17 -4.21
C VAL A 86 17.95 -16.10 -5.26
N PRO A 87 17.81 -16.40 -6.56
CA PRO A 87 17.92 -15.37 -7.59
C PRO A 87 16.86 -14.31 -7.38
N VAL A 88 17.28 -13.04 -7.32
CA VAL A 88 16.36 -11.90 -7.28
C VAL A 88 15.62 -11.87 -8.63
N PRO A 89 14.27 -11.93 -8.64
CA PRO A 89 13.53 -11.75 -9.89
C PRO A 89 13.92 -10.42 -10.53
N ALA A 90 14.14 -10.41 -11.84
CA ALA A 90 14.34 -9.15 -12.56
C ALA A 90 13.10 -8.28 -12.31
N GLY A 91 13.29 -7.11 -11.69
CA GLY A 91 12.22 -6.14 -11.53
C GLY A 91 11.70 -5.76 -12.92
N THR A 92 10.41 -5.92 -13.16
CA THR A 92 9.79 -5.41 -14.38
C THR A 92 9.73 -3.89 -14.31
N ASP A 93 10.01 -3.19 -15.42
CA ASP A 93 9.76 -1.74 -15.61
C ASP A 93 8.26 -1.36 -15.53
N ALA A 94 7.43 -2.17 -14.88
CA ALA A 94 6.00 -1.95 -14.69
C ALA A 94 5.69 -0.65 -13.91
N ASP A 95 6.68 -0.12 -13.18
CA ASP A 95 6.59 1.16 -12.47
C ASP A 95 7.09 2.35 -13.30
N ALA A 96 7.47 2.16 -14.57
CA ALA A 96 7.93 3.24 -15.42
C ALA A 96 6.76 4.16 -15.79
N LEU A 97 6.93 5.46 -15.51
CA LEU A 97 6.01 6.45 -16.04
C LEU A 97 6.13 6.49 -17.56
N VAL A 98 5.00 6.38 -18.25
CA VAL A 98 4.96 6.51 -19.72
C VAL A 98 5.13 7.99 -20.06
N SER A 99 5.69 8.34 -21.21
CA SER A 99 5.69 9.72 -21.71
C SER A 99 4.77 9.82 -22.92
N SER A 100 3.97 10.87 -22.99
CA SER A 100 3.08 11.14 -24.12
C SER A 100 3.30 12.55 -24.67
N ALA A 101 2.88 12.77 -25.92
CA ALA A 101 2.57 14.13 -26.36
C ALA A 101 1.43 14.65 -25.48
N GLY A 102 1.48 15.92 -25.05
CA GLY A 102 0.47 16.52 -24.16
C GLY A 102 -0.97 16.40 -24.70
N PRO A 103 -1.99 16.78 -23.90
CA PRO A 103 -3.38 16.50 -24.21
C PRO A 103 -3.81 17.19 -25.52
N ALA A 104 -4.35 16.42 -26.46
CA ALA A 104 -4.88 16.90 -27.72
C ALA A 104 -6.41 17.06 -27.69
N SER A 105 -7.11 16.32 -26.82
CA SER A 105 -8.57 16.38 -26.70
C SER A 105 -9.03 17.38 -25.62
N ARG A 106 -10.27 17.86 -25.75
CA ARG A 106 -10.92 18.67 -24.70
C ARG A 106 -11.02 17.89 -23.37
N GLY A 107 -11.25 16.58 -23.44
CA GLY A 107 -11.29 15.70 -22.27
C GLY A 107 -9.95 15.62 -21.56
N GLY A 108 -8.85 15.47 -22.30
CA GLY A 108 -7.50 15.46 -21.73
C GLY A 108 -7.10 16.79 -21.10
N VAL A 109 -7.46 17.92 -21.71
CA VAL A 109 -7.24 19.25 -21.12
C VAL A 109 -8.06 19.43 -19.84
N ALA A 110 -9.33 19.00 -19.83
CA ALA A 110 -10.18 19.05 -18.65
C ALA A 110 -9.67 18.13 -17.53
N ALA A 111 -9.20 16.92 -17.87
CA ALA A 111 -8.58 15.99 -16.92
C ALA A 111 -7.31 16.59 -16.28
N ALA A 112 -6.45 17.22 -17.10
CA ALA A 112 -5.26 17.90 -16.59
C ALA A 112 -5.61 19.02 -15.60
N ALA A 113 -6.59 19.85 -15.95
CA ALA A 113 -7.07 20.93 -15.09
C ALA A 113 -7.67 20.39 -13.78
N ALA A 114 -8.48 19.33 -13.85
CA ALA A 114 -9.10 18.71 -12.68
C ALA A 114 -8.08 18.05 -11.75
N ILE A 115 -7.10 17.32 -12.29
CA ILE A 115 -6.00 16.72 -11.51
C ILE A 115 -5.17 17.82 -10.85
N ALA A 116 -4.82 18.88 -11.59
CA ALA A 116 -4.07 19.99 -11.03
C ALA A 116 -4.84 20.73 -9.93
N ALA A 117 -6.15 20.95 -10.11
CA ALA A 117 -7.02 21.55 -9.10
C ALA A 117 -7.07 20.70 -7.82
N ALA A 118 -7.27 19.39 -7.95
CA ALA A 118 -7.26 18.44 -6.84
C ALA A 118 -5.94 18.48 -6.07
N CYS A 119 -4.80 18.44 -6.78
CA CYS A 119 -3.48 18.46 -6.16
C CYS A 119 -3.22 19.78 -5.43
N ASN A 120 -3.54 20.92 -6.05
CA ASN A 120 -3.36 22.23 -5.43
C ASN A 120 -4.26 22.42 -4.21
N ALA A 121 -5.49 21.90 -4.24
CA ALA A 121 -6.38 21.94 -3.08
C ALA A 121 -5.83 21.14 -1.89
N LEU A 122 -5.31 19.93 -2.14
CA LEU A 122 -4.66 19.11 -1.10
C LEU A 122 -3.41 19.80 -0.52
N ILE A 123 -2.58 20.42 -1.38
CA ILE A 123 -1.41 21.20 -0.94
C ILE A 123 -1.85 22.39 -0.07
N GLY A 124 -2.91 23.08 -0.44
CA GLY A 124 -3.46 24.20 0.34
C GLY A 124 -4.06 23.76 1.69
N MET A 125 -4.51 22.52 1.80
CA MET A 125 -5.12 21.96 3.01
C MET A 125 -4.10 21.28 3.95
N GLU A 126 -2.82 21.21 3.57
CA GLU A 126 -1.76 20.49 4.28
C GLU A 126 -1.76 20.74 5.78
N ALA A 127 -1.60 21.99 6.20
CA ALA A 127 -1.45 22.35 7.61
C ALA A 127 -2.68 21.94 8.45
N GLN A 128 -3.88 22.05 7.86
CA GLN A 128 -5.12 21.69 8.55
C GLN A 128 -5.28 20.18 8.67
N LEU A 129 -4.95 19.42 7.62
CA LEU A 129 -4.95 17.97 7.64
C LEU A 129 -3.93 17.43 8.66
N THR A 130 -2.72 17.98 8.66
CA THR A 130 -1.66 17.66 9.64
C THR A 130 -2.12 18.00 11.06
N GLN A 131 -2.81 19.13 11.26
CA GLN A 131 -3.36 19.51 12.58
C GLN A 131 -4.40 18.52 13.09
N TRP A 132 -5.38 18.14 12.27
CA TRP A 132 -6.38 17.14 12.68
C TRP A 132 -5.74 15.78 12.95
N ASP A 133 -4.84 15.34 12.06
CA ASP A 133 -4.14 14.07 12.22
C ASP A 133 -3.20 14.04 13.43
N THR A 134 -2.70 15.19 13.89
CA THR A 134 -1.94 15.27 15.16
C THR A 134 -2.83 14.95 16.37
N LEU A 135 -4.12 15.26 16.28
CA LEU A 135 -5.08 15.00 17.36
C LEU A 135 -5.60 13.56 17.32
N VAL A 136 -5.79 12.99 16.13
CA VAL A 136 -6.47 11.69 15.93
C VAL A 136 -5.59 10.60 15.31
N GLY A 137 -4.29 10.84 15.16
CA GLY A 137 -3.36 9.96 14.43
C GLY A 137 -1.90 10.24 14.80
N ASP A 138 -1.00 10.16 13.82
CA ASP A 138 0.44 10.40 13.99
C ASP A 138 0.92 11.75 13.40
N GLY A 139 0.00 12.56 12.90
CA GLY A 139 0.29 13.93 12.47
C GLY A 139 1.08 14.01 11.17
N ASP A 140 0.92 13.06 10.26
CA ASP A 140 1.62 13.03 8.97
C ASP A 140 0.70 13.08 7.74
N CYS A 141 -0.63 13.01 7.92
CA CYS A 141 -1.59 12.90 6.83
C CYS A 141 -1.46 14.03 5.79
N GLY A 142 -1.43 15.30 6.24
CA GLY A 142 -1.29 16.45 5.36
C GLY A 142 0.04 16.46 4.60
N LEU A 143 1.14 16.13 5.29
CA LEU A 143 2.47 16.00 4.69
C LEU A 143 2.51 14.89 3.63
N THR A 144 1.93 13.73 3.92
CA THR A 144 1.88 12.57 3.03
C THR A 144 1.07 12.88 1.76
N LEU A 145 -0.10 13.49 1.91
CA LEU A 145 -0.94 13.90 0.78
C LEU A 145 -0.28 14.99 -0.06
N THR A 146 0.40 15.94 0.57
CA THR A 146 1.15 17.00 -0.11
C THR A 146 2.30 16.45 -0.95
N ARG A 147 3.04 15.45 -0.44
CA ARG A 147 4.09 14.77 -1.23
C ARG A 147 3.50 14.09 -2.46
N GLY A 148 2.38 13.38 -2.31
CA GLY A 148 1.65 12.76 -3.42
C GLY A 148 1.18 13.78 -4.46
N ALA A 149 0.51 14.83 -4.03
CA ALA A 149 0.01 15.90 -4.89
C ALA A 149 1.14 16.60 -5.67
N LYS A 150 2.27 16.91 -5.00
CA LYS A 150 3.44 17.50 -5.67
C LYS A 150 4.08 16.56 -6.69
N ALA A 151 4.14 15.26 -6.40
CA ALA A 151 4.64 14.27 -7.34
C ALA A 151 3.75 14.18 -8.58
N ILE A 152 2.43 14.10 -8.40
CA ILE A 152 1.47 14.10 -9.51
C ILE A 152 1.62 15.36 -10.36
N LEU A 153 1.71 16.55 -9.76
CA LEU A 153 1.91 17.79 -10.50
C LEU A 153 3.24 17.82 -11.28
N ALA A 154 4.29 17.23 -10.73
CA ALA A 154 5.58 17.12 -11.42
C ALA A 154 5.55 16.06 -12.54
N ASP A 155 4.66 15.08 -12.46
CA ASP A 155 4.53 13.98 -13.42
C ASP A 155 3.55 14.29 -14.56
N ILE A 156 2.48 15.04 -14.31
CA ILE A 156 1.36 15.19 -15.25
C ILE A 156 1.79 15.70 -16.63
N ASP A 157 2.64 16.72 -16.68
CA ASP A 157 3.20 17.28 -17.92
C ASP A 157 4.73 17.15 -17.85
N PRO A 158 5.39 16.34 -18.70
CA PRO A 158 4.93 15.76 -19.98
C PRO A 158 4.70 14.23 -19.96
N ARG A 159 4.39 13.61 -18.80
CA ARG A 159 4.34 12.13 -18.71
C ARG A 159 2.94 11.54 -18.95
N TYR A 160 1.90 12.15 -18.41
CA TYR A 160 0.61 11.45 -18.37
C TYR A 160 -0.09 11.38 -19.75
N PRO A 161 -0.59 10.20 -20.16
CA PRO A 161 -1.39 10.04 -21.37
C PRO A 161 -2.82 10.56 -21.15
N LEU A 162 -2.96 11.87 -21.00
CA LEU A 162 -4.18 12.54 -20.54
C LEU A 162 -5.43 12.31 -21.43
N ASP A 163 -5.24 11.93 -22.70
CA ASP A 163 -6.32 11.55 -23.62
C ASP A 163 -6.81 10.09 -23.43
N ASP A 164 -6.12 9.29 -22.61
CA ASP A 164 -6.51 7.95 -22.18
C ASP A 164 -6.79 7.97 -20.66
N PRO A 165 -8.06 8.04 -20.25
CA PRO A 165 -8.45 8.03 -18.83
C PRO A 165 -7.93 6.83 -18.04
N ALA A 166 -7.93 5.64 -18.65
CA ALA A 166 -7.50 4.42 -17.97
C ALA A 166 -5.99 4.45 -17.74
N ALA A 167 -5.22 4.81 -18.78
CA ALA A 167 -3.77 4.93 -18.65
C ALA A 167 -3.38 6.09 -17.72
N THR A 168 -4.11 7.21 -17.73
CA THR A 168 -3.91 8.32 -16.79
C THR A 168 -4.13 7.88 -15.34
N ALA A 169 -5.19 7.09 -15.06
CA ALA A 169 -5.43 6.54 -13.74
C ALA A 169 -4.28 5.61 -13.29
N VAL A 170 -3.73 4.77 -14.18
CA VAL A 170 -2.52 3.98 -13.85
C VAL A 170 -1.35 4.88 -13.46
N GLN A 171 -1.10 5.96 -14.23
CA GLN A 171 0.00 6.88 -13.92
C GLN A 171 -0.20 7.61 -12.58
N LEU A 172 -1.44 7.99 -12.24
CA LEU A 172 -1.78 8.54 -10.91
C LEU A 172 -1.41 7.54 -9.79
N GLY A 173 -1.77 6.27 -9.96
CA GLY A 173 -1.40 5.18 -9.04
C GLY A 173 0.10 5.04 -8.83
N LEU A 174 0.88 5.03 -9.92
CA LEU A 174 2.34 4.94 -9.85
C LEU A 174 2.97 6.15 -9.14
N SER A 175 2.48 7.35 -9.41
CA SER A 175 2.99 8.58 -8.78
C SER A 175 2.73 8.58 -7.28
N VAL A 176 1.53 8.18 -6.83
CA VAL A 176 1.24 8.08 -5.39
C VAL A 176 1.99 6.93 -4.74
N ARG A 177 2.08 5.75 -5.37
CA ARG A 177 2.84 4.60 -4.87
C ARG A 177 4.30 4.94 -4.59
N ARG A 178 4.93 5.72 -5.48
CA ARG A 178 6.34 6.12 -5.36
C ARG A 178 6.57 7.19 -4.30
N SER A 179 5.63 8.11 -4.12
CA SER A 179 5.86 9.37 -3.37
C SER A 179 5.15 9.42 -2.01
N MET A 180 4.06 8.69 -1.84
CA MET A 180 3.30 8.63 -0.60
C MET A 180 3.74 7.45 0.25
N GLY A 181 3.94 7.68 1.54
CA GLY A 181 4.18 6.63 2.52
C GLY A 181 2.88 6.16 3.17
N GLY A 182 3.02 5.16 4.04
CA GLY A 182 1.94 4.69 4.92
C GLY A 182 0.75 4.07 4.19
N THR A 183 -0.33 3.85 4.96
CA THR A 183 -1.54 3.20 4.46
C THR A 183 -2.23 4.02 3.38
N SER A 184 -2.25 5.36 3.51
CA SER A 184 -2.90 6.25 2.54
C SER A 184 -2.32 6.12 1.12
N GLY A 185 -0.98 6.02 1.00
CA GLY A 185 -0.34 5.82 -0.31
C GLY A 185 -0.78 4.52 -0.99
N ALA A 186 -0.80 3.42 -0.23
CA ALA A 186 -1.27 2.12 -0.72
C ALA A 186 -2.76 2.14 -1.10
N LEU A 187 -3.61 2.79 -0.30
CA LEU A 187 -5.06 2.86 -0.58
C LEU A 187 -5.37 3.70 -1.83
N TYR A 188 -4.70 4.84 -2.04
CA TYR A 188 -4.87 5.62 -3.27
C TYR A 188 -4.34 4.88 -4.50
N ASP A 189 -3.22 4.17 -4.39
CA ASP A 189 -2.72 3.32 -5.48
C ASP A 189 -3.72 2.20 -5.84
N ILE A 190 -4.29 1.52 -4.84
CA ILE A 190 -5.38 0.54 -5.03
C ILE A 190 -6.59 1.18 -5.72
N PHE A 191 -7.00 2.36 -5.25
CA PHE A 191 -8.12 3.12 -5.82
C PHE A 191 -7.90 3.41 -7.30
N PHE A 192 -6.73 3.96 -7.66
CA PHE A 192 -6.43 4.34 -9.03
C PHE A 192 -6.30 3.13 -9.97
N ASN A 193 -5.71 2.03 -9.51
CA ASN A 193 -5.63 0.80 -10.32
C ASN A 193 -7.02 0.18 -10.57
N ALA A 194 -7.90 0.17 -9.57
CA ALA A 194 -9.27 -0.32 -9.73
C ALA A 194 -10.11 0.61 -10.64
N ALA A 195 -9.95 1.92 -10.50
CA ALA A 195 -10.55 2.90 -11.41
C ALA A 195 -10.06 2.71 -12.86
N ALA A 196 -8.75 2.51 -13.06
CA ALA A 196 -8.15 2.25 -14.37
C ALA A 196 -8.71 0.99 -15.03
N ALA A 197 -8.81 -0.11 -14.27
CA ALA A 197 -9.39 -1.36 -14.75
C ALA A 197 -10.85 -1.18 -15.19
N SER A 198 -11.64 -0.43 -14.40
CA SER A 198 -13.03 -0.10 -14.73
C SER A 198 -13.14 0.75 -16.00
N LEU A 199 -12.33 1.81 -16.12
CA LEU A 199 -12.31 2.68 -17.30
C LEU A 199 -11.92 1.92 -18.57
N LYS A 200 -10.91 1.03 -18.48
CA LYS A 200 -10.47 0.20 -19.61
C LYS A 200 -11.56 -0.76 -20.11
N SER A 201 -12.43 -1.22 -19.22
CA SER A 201 -13.53 -2.14 -19.54
C SER A 201 -14.77 -1.45 -20.12
N THR A 202 -14.82 -0.12 -20.10
CA THR A 202 -15.98 0.65 -20.58
C THR A 202 -15.77 1.10 -22.03
N PRO A 203 -16.64 0.72 -23.00
CA PRO A 203 -16.49 1.14 -24.39
C PRO A 203 -16.57 2.67 -24.53
N ALA A 204 -15.67 3.26 -25.32
CA ALA A 204 -15.71 4.68 -25.63
C ALA A 204 -17.02 5.03 -26.36
N GLY A 205 -17.86 5.89 -25.75
CA GLY A 205 -19.15 6.31 -26.29
C GLY A 205 -19.40 7.80 -26.05
N ALA A 206 -20.22 8.42 -26.90
CA ALA A 206 -20.45 9.87 -26.92
C ALA A 206 -21.08 10.42 -25.62
N GLY A 207 -20.48 11.49 -25.08
CA GLY A 207 -21.06 12.55 -24.23
C GLY A 207 -21.66 12.17 -22.86
N GLY A 208 -22.54 11.17 -22.79
CA GLY A 208 -23.14 10.65 -21.56
C GLY A 208 -22.52 9.34 -21.08
N ALA A 209 -21.95 8.53 -21.98
CA ALA A 209 -21.26 7.29 -21.62
C ALA A 209 -19.97 7.55 -20.82
N GLU A 210 -19.33 8.70 -21.04
CA GLU A 210 -18.08 9.10 -20.38
C GLU A 210 -18.29 9.42 -18.88
N ALA A 211 -19.31 10.20 -18.53
CA ALA A 211 -19.60 10.51 -17.14
C ALA A 211 -20.05 9.27 -16.34
N GLY A 212 -20.80 8.37 -16.98
CA GLY A 212 -21.14 7.05 -16.41
C GLY A 212 -19.91 6.17 -16.17
N ALA A 213 -18.92 6.22 -17.07
CA ALA A 213 -17.65 5.52 -16.89
C ALA A 213 -16.89 6.05 -15.66
N TRP A 214 -16.81 7.37 -15.49
CA TRP A 214 -16.18 7.99 -14.31
C TRP A 214 -16.90 7.67 -13.00
N ALA A 215 -18.24 7.66 -12.99
CA ALA A 215 -19.00 7.25 -11.81
C ALA A 215 -18.78 5.78 -11.45
N THR A 216 -18.70 4.91 -12.46
CA THR A 216 -18.39 3.49 -12.26
C THR A 216 -16.95 3.32 -11.75
N ALA A 217 -16.00 4.09 -12.27
CA ALA A 217 -14.61 4.07 -11.84
C ALA A 217 -14.43 4.55 -10.39
N LEU A 218 -15.13 5.62 -9.99
CA LEU A 218 -15.15 6.10 -8.60
C LEU A 218 -15.69 5.01 -7.64
N SER A 219 -16.78 4.35 -8.02
CA SER A 219 -17.33 3.24 -7.25
C SER A 219 -16.37 2.04 -7.18
N ALA A 220 -15.73 1.68 -8.29
CA ALA A 220 -14.76 0.58 -8.34
C ALA A 220 -13.54 0.87 -7.45
N GLY A 221 -12.97 2.08 -7.54
CA GLY A 221 -11.87 2.51 -6.67
C GLY A 221 -12.26 2.50 -5.19
N THR A 222 -13.44 3.01 -4.86
CA THR A 222 -13.95 3.06 -3.48
C THR A 222 -14.17 1.65 -2.92
N ALA A 223 -14.77 0.76 -3.71
CA ALA A 223 -14.97 -0.65 -3.33
C ALA A 223 -13.63 -1.38 -3.12
N ALA A 224 -12.61 -1.07 -3.92
CA ALA A 224 -11.28 -1.64 -3.75
C ALA A 224 -10.62 -1.17 -2.45
N ILE A 225 -10.71 0.13 -2.10
CA ILE A 225 -10.28 0.63 -0.79
C ILE A 225 -10.98 -0.12 0.34
N GLN A 226 -12.31 -0.27 0.25
CA GLN A 226 -13.10 -0.99 1.26
C GLN A 226 -12.64 -2.45 1.40
N HIS A 227 -12.45 -3.16 0.28
CA HIS A 227 -12.06 -4.56 0.28
C HIS A 227 -10.67 -4.79 0.86
N TYR A 228 -9.66 -4.06 0.37
CA TYR A 228 -8.26 -4.28 0.79
C TYR A 228 -7.90 -3.55 2.07
N GLY A 229 -8.56 -2.43 2.37
CA GLY A 229 -8.36 -1.66 3.60
C GLY A 229 -9.11 -2.21 4.81
N GLY A 230 -10.13 -3.05 4.61
CA GLY A 230 -10.91 -3.68 5.68
C GLY A 230 -11.80 -2.74 6.49
N ALA A 231 -11.92 -1.47 6.09
CA ALA A 231 -12.77 -0.48 6.71
C ALA A 231 -14.17 -0.44 6.06
N SER A 232 -15.18 0.01 6.80
CA SER A 232 -16.56 0.19 6.31
C SER A 232 -17.06 1.60 6.59
N ALA A 233 -18.22 1.94 6.04
CA ALA A 233 -18.93 3.16 6.43
C ALA A 233 -19.13 3.20 7.95
N GLY A 234 -18.89 4.36 8.55
CA GLY A 234 -18.93 4.58 9.99
C GLY A 234 -17.61 4.31 10.72
N HIS A 235 -16.56 3.85 10.04
CA HIS A 235 -15.28 3.51 10.69
C HIS A 235 -14.33 4.70 10.89
N ARG A 236 -14.74 5.93 10.52
CA ARG A 236 -13.90 7.14 10.49
C ARG A 236 -12.70 6.98 9.59
N THR A 237 -12.95 6.91 8.29
CA THR A 237 -11.92 6.84 7.26
C THR A 237 -12.33 7.62 6.03
N MET A 238 -11.46 7.69 5.02
CA MET A 238 -11.81 8.25 3.71
C MET A 238 -13.06 7.62 3.07
N LEU A 239 -13.43 6.39 3.43
CA LEU A 239 -14.65 5.75 2.93
C LEU A 239 -15.92 6.51 3.34
N ASP A 240 -15.90 7.21 4.48
CA ASP A 240 -17.03 8.01 4.93
C ASP A 240 -17.31 9.21 4.02
N ALA A 241 -16.30 9.66 3.26
CA ALA A 241 -16.49 10.63 2.18
C ALA A 241 -16.75 9.95 0.83
N LEU A 242 -15.99 8.90 0.50
CA LEU A 242 -16.01 8.29 -0.83
C LEU A 242 -17.29 7.48 -1.12
N LEU A 243 -17.83 6.74 -0.13
CA LEU A 243 -19.03 5.93 -0.33
C LEU A 243 -20.26 6.80 -0.62
N PRO A 244 -20.56 7.87 0.17
CA PRO A 244 -21.64 8.81 -0.17
C PRO A 244 -21.42 9.50 -1.52
N ALA A 245 -20.17 9.88 -1.84
CA ALA A 245 -19.85 10.52 -3.11
C ALA A 245 -20.15 9.62 -4.32
N ALA A 246 -19.71 8.36 -4.27
CA ALA A 246 -19.93 7.38 -5.32
C ALA A 246 -21.43 7.12 -5.56
N ALA A 247 -22.19 6.94 -4.47
CA ALA A 247 -23.65 6.74 -4.54
C ALA A 247 -24.37 7.98 -5.13
N ALA A 248 -24.02 9.18 -4.64
CA ALA A 248 -24.62 10.42 -5.11
C ALA A 248 -24.28 10.70 -6.58
N PHE A 249 -23.06 10.38 -7.03
CA PHE A 249 -22.67 10.56 -8.43
C PHE A 249 -23.52 9.68 -9.36
N GLN A 250 -23.63 8.39 -9.03
CA GLN A 250 -24.43 7.44 -9.82
C GLN A 250 -25.91 7.83 -9.86
N GLN A 251 -26.49 8.21 -8.72
CA GLN A 251 -27.90 8.61 -8.67
C GLN A 251 -28.14 9.87 -9.52
N ALA A 252 -27.31 10.90 -9.32
CA ALA A 252 -27.50 12.19 -9.97
C ALA A 252 -27.31 12.15 -11.49
N LEU A 253 -26.49 11.24 -12.01
CA LEU A 253 -26.33 11.05 -13.46
C LEU A 253 -27.62 10.58 -14.15
N SER A 254 -28.53 9.94 -13.43
CA SER A 254 -29.82 9.54 -14.01
C SER A 254 -30.84 10.70 -14.07
N GLU A 255 -30.55 11.81 -13.38
CA GLU A 255 -31.50 12.91 -13.13
C GLU A 255 -31.06 14.25 -13.77
N GLY A 256 -29.80 14.40 -14.18
CA GLY A 256 -29.25 15.71 -14.56
C GLY A 256 -27.97 15.67 -15.39
N SER A 257 -27.29 16.81 -15.48
CA SER A 257 -26.03 16.94 -16.22
C SER A 257 -24.85 16.29 -15.46
N ALA A 258 -23.79 15.94 -16.17
CA ALA A 258 -22.57 15.42 -15.56
C ALA A 258 -21.94 16.40 -14.55
N VAL A 259 -22.03 17.71 -14.83
CA VAL A 259 -21.53 18.78 -13.96
C VAL A 259 -22.34 18.86 -12.66
N ASP A 260 -23.67 18.77 -12.75
CA ASP A 260 -24.53 18.73 -11.56
C ASP A 260 -24.29 17.47 -10.74
N ALA A 261 -24.05 16.34 -11.42
CA ALA A 261 -23.83 15.06 -10.78
C ALA A 261 -22.51 15.02 -9.99
N ILE A 262 -21.41 15.52 -10.55
CA ILE A 262 -20.13 15.63 -9.83
C ILE A 262 -20.21 16.66 -8.69
N ALA A 263 -20.99 17.74 -8.85
CA ALA A 263 -21.22 18.70 -7.77
C ALA A 263 -22.01 18.07 -6.59
N LYS A 264 -23.04 17.27 -6.88
CA LYS A 264 -23.78 16.49 -5.87
C LYS A 264 -22.87 15.47 -5.18
N ALA A 265 -22.00 14.80 -5.93
CA ALA A 265 -21.00 13.87 -5.38
C ALA A 265 -20.04 14.56 -4.41
N ALA A 266 -19.50 15.73 -4.77
CA ALA A 266 -18.63 16.52 -3.92
C ALA A 266 -19.32 17.02 -2.64
N ALA A 267 -20.59 17.42 -2.73
CA ALA A 267 -21.39 17.80 -1.56
C ALA A 267 -21.64 16.61 -0.61
N ALA A 268 -21.93 15.43 -1.17
CA ALA A 268 -22.09 14.20 -0.39
C ALA A 268 -20.77 13.79 0.28
N ALA A 269 -19.64 13.94 -0.41
CA ALA A 269 -18.31 13.70 0.16
C ALA A 269 -18.03 14.59 1.37
N GLN A 270 -18.35 15.89 1.26
CA GLN A 270 -18.19 16.85 2.34
C GLN A 270 -19.03 16.52 3.56
N ALA A 271 -20.32 16.23 3.35
CA ALA A 271 -21.23 15.87 4.43
C ALA A 271 -20.76 14.58 5.13
N GLY A 272 -20.31 13.59 4.34
CA GLY A 272 -19.72 12.36 4.84
C GLY A 272 -18.46 12.60 5.67
N ALA A 273 -17.53 13.40 5.16
CA ALA A 273 -16.31 13.78 5.87
C ALA A 273 -16.59 14.54 7.18
N GLU A 274 -17.52 15.48 7.18
CA GLU A 274 -17.90 16.22 8.39
C GLU A 274 -18.55 15.33 9.45
N SER A 275 -19.35 14.35 9.02
CA SER A 275 -20.04 13.43 9.94
C SER A 275 -19.08 12.56 10.76
N THR A 276 -17.83 12.39 10.31
CA THR A 276 -16.79 11.64 11.03
C THR A 276 -16.50 12.20 12.42
N LYS A 277 -16.74 13.49 12.67
CA LYS A 277 -16.63 14.12 14.00
C LYS A 277 -17.49 13.43 15.08
N HIS A 278 -18.56 12.77 14.66
CA HIS A 278 -19.57 12.16 15.53
C HIS A 278 -19.55 10.63 15.49
N MET A 279 -18.56 10.03 14.81
CA MET A 279 -18.43 8.57 14.70
C MET A 279 -17.45 8.02 15.75
N GLY A 280 -17.57 6.72 16.04
CA GLY A 280 -16.52 5.94 16.69
C GLY A 280 -15.44 5.52 15.68
N THR A 281 -14.31 5.01 16.16
CA THR A 281 -13.23 4.51 15.31
C THR A 281 -13.19 2.98 15.33
N ALA A 282 -12.97 2.38 14.16
CA ALA A 282 -12.79 0.93 14.02
C ALA A 282 -11.65 0.56 13.06
N ALA A 283 -10.94 1.55 12.52
CA ALA A 283 -9.87 1.34 11.55
C ALA A 283 -8.85 2.48 11.60
N GLY A 284 -7.66 2.23 11.03
CA GLY A 284 -6.60 3.23 10.91
C GLY A 284 -5.96 3.61 12.25
N ARG A 285 -5.11 4.63 12.21
CA ARG A 285 -4.38 5.10 13.41
C ARG A 285 -5.29 5.74 14.45
N SER A 286 -6.45 6.25 14.02
CA SER A 286 -7.47 6.77 14.93
C SER A 286 -8.00 5.72 15.89
N SER A 287 -7.96 4.43 15.53
CA SER A 287 -8.37 3.32 16.40
C SER A 287 -7.51 3.15 17.66
N TYR A 288 -6.33 3.78 17.70
CA TYR A 288 -5.44 3.76 18.87
C TYR A 288 -5.70 4.93 19.82
N VAL A 289 -6.54 5.90 19.43
CA VAL A 289 -6.80 7.13 20.16
C VAL A 289 -8.09 6.98 20.98
N PRO A 290 -8.12 7.39 22.26
CA PRO A 290 -9.34 7.35 23.07
C PRO A 290 -10.48 8.17 22.46
N GLU A 291 -11.72 7.66 22.51
CA GLU A 291 -12.90 8.31 21.91
C GLU A 291 -13.09 9.78 22.34
N ALA A 292 -12.73 10.12 23.58
CA ALA A 292 -12.81 11.49 24.09
C ALA A 292 -11.92 12.49 23.31
N ALA A 293 -10.78 12.03 22.79
CA ALA A 293 -9.86 12.84 21.98
C ALA A 293 -10.29 12.92 20.49
N LEU A 294 -11.19 12.02 20.05
CA LEU A 294 -11.73 12.01 18.70
C LEU A 294 -12.90 12.99 18.50
N LYS A 295 -13.47 13.49 19.60
CA LYS A 295 -14.63 14.36 19.59
C LYS A 295 -14.31 15.68 18.89
N ASP A 296 -15.25 16.18 18.07
CA ASP A 296 -15.20 17.46 17.37
C ASP A 296 -14.08 17.61 16.30
N THR A 297 -13.20 16.62 16.18
CA THR A 297 -12.14 16.57 15.16
C THR A 297 -12.57 15.63 14.03
N PRO A 298 -12.62 16.07 12.76
CA PRO A 298 -12.96 15.20 11.65
C PRO A 298 -11.80 14.25 11.31
N ASP A 299 -12.10 13.14 10.64
CA ASP A 299 -11.07 12.27 10.07
C ASP A 299 -10.30 13.01 8.95
N PRO A 300 -8.96 13.12 9.03
CA PRO A 300 -8.17 13.85 8.05
C PRO A 300 -8.22 13.18 6.66
N GLY A 301 -8.30 11.85 6.58
CA GLY A 301 -8.43 11.12 5.31
C GLY A 301 -9.76 11.40 4.60
N ALA A 302 -10.86 11.44 5.34
CA ALA A 302 -12.19 11.82 4.82
C ALA A 302 -12.23 13.26 4.36
N MET A 303 -11.66 14.19 5.14
CA MET A 303 -11.59 15.59 4.76
C MET A 303 -10.72 15.82 3.51
N ALA A 304 -9.59 15.12 3.39
CA ALA A 304 -8.79 15.12 2.18
C ALA A 304 -9.57 14.59 0.98
N ALA A 305 -10.34 13.51 1.17
CA ALA A 305 -11.17 12.93 0.12
C ALA A 305 -12.24 13.89 -0.39
N ALA A 306 -12.94 14.57 0.53
CA ALA A 306 -13.90 15.61 0.19
C ALA A 306 -13.23 16.80 -0.52
N CYS A 307 -12.05 17.23 -0.06
CA CYS A 307 -11.31 18.37 -0.61
C CYS A 307 -10.98 18.17 -2.10
N TRP A 308 -10.38 17.03 -2.47
CA TRP A 308 -10.03 16.81 -3.88
C TRP A 308 -11.27 16.62 -4.76
N LEU A 309 -12.35 16.00 -4.25
CA LEU A 309 -13.61 15.88 -4.99
C LEU A 309 -14.26 17.24 -5.27
N GLN A 310 -14.26 18.14 -4.29
CA GLN A 310 -14.72 19.51 -4.45
C GLN A 310 -13.91 20.28 -5.49
N ALA A 311 -12.59 20.14 -5.45
CA ALA A 311 -11.71 20.80 -6.41
C ALA A 311 -11.94 20.30 -7.85
N VAL A 312 -12.12 18.99 -8.03
CA VAL A 312 -12.51 18.40 -9.32
C VAL A 312 -13.85 18.98 -9.79
N ALA A 313 -14.88 18.94 -8.94
CA ALA A 313 -16.20 19.46 -9.31
C ALA A 313 -16.18 20.97 -9.66
N ALA A 314 -15.37 21.77 -8.97
CA ALA A 314 -15.22 23.20 -9.25
C ALA A 314 -14.50 23.47 -10.57
N SER A 315 -13.52 22.63 -10.95
CA SER A 315 -12.75 22.78 -12.19
C SER A 315 -13.53 22.45 -13.47
N LEU A 316 -14.66 21.74 -13.35
CA LEU A 316 -15.50 21.28 -14.46
C LEU A 316 -16.72 22.20 -14.74
N LYS A 317 -16.84 23.31 -14.00
CA LYS A 317 -17.85 24.35 -14.23
C LYS A 317 -17.37 25.34 -15.29
#